data_AF-A8S035-F1
#
_entry.id   AF-A8S035-F1
#
_cell.length_a   1.000
_cell.length_b   1.000
_cell.length_c   1.000
_cell.angle_alpha   90.00
_cell.angle_beta   90.00
_cell.angle_gamma   90.00
#
_symmetry.space_group_name_H-M   'P 1'
#
loop_
_entity.id
_entity.type
_entity.pdbx_description
1 polymer ?
#
loop_
_entity_poly.entity_id
_entity_poly.type
_entity_poly.pdbx_seq_one_letter_code
_entity_poly.pdbx_strand_id
1 'polypeptide(L)'
;MKKLFALVWTLFMCLSLAACGNTESDDTQSGYETVMDMEFLDGMWSIDGTAKLYFDSTEGFYAYRTRWGLGGRGEFELSEASGRPMIFFNGLLYNFLLRDDGVLLPNRNGEGSGLTIHRNTFLHDDEAEIVEWDISNWDGMWQNALGETIVINSSLMQYIACSPDYSMSGTMNDEGEGMGLYLYDNGTRAYLCPGDDGNSFTLSAERFGRYGDDQHFDGVFYRNADFYAYTDMENAEFYEDEYSTFYIWYYDGVNRYLLGNDYTIGEDGLAYHDEDGLIYPAGWIPEEPYDPAVDWGANWMDSWDI
;
A
#
# COMPACT_ATOMS: atom_id res chain seq x y z
N MET A 1 -28.38 -2.27 73.92
CA MET A 1 -26.97 -1.93 73.65
C MET A 1 -26.92 -1.10 72.38
N LYS A 2 -26.20 0.02 72.48
CA LYS A 2 -25.80 1.03 71.47
C LYS A 2 -26.06 0.70 69.98
N LYS A 3 -26.85 1.60 69.34
CA LYS A 3 -26.75 2.15 67.97
C LYS A 3 -26.94 1.14 66.81
N LEU A 4 -28.02 1.09 66.02
CA LEU A 4 -28.98 2.09 65.55
C LEU A 4 -28.32 3.39 65.07
N PHE A 5 -27.55 3.34 63.97
CA PHE A 5 -27.18 4.49 63.12
C PHE A 5 -26.37 3.97 61.91
N ALA A 6 -27.05 3.35 60.94
CA ALA A 6 -26.50 3.07 59.60
C ALA A 6 -27.61 2.82 58.56
N LEU A 7 -28.74 3.51 58.74
CA LEU A 7 -29.83 3.56 57.77
C LEU A 7 -30.33 5.00 57.79
N VAL A 8 -30.52 5.61 56.63
CA VAL A 8 -30.87 7.02 56.36
C VAL A 8 -29.64 7.95 56.23
N TRP A 9 -29.55 8.61 55.06
CA TRP A 9 -28.37 9.21 54.37
C TRP A 9 -27.62 8.13 53.54
N THR A 10 -27.88 7.93 52.25
CA THR A 10 -28.14 8.92 51.20
C THR A 10 -29.05 8.31 50.12
N LEU A 11 -30.36 8.38 50.41
CA LEU A 11 -31.41 8.34 49.40
C LEU A 11 -31.36 9.67 48.63
N PHE A 12 -30.44 9.79 47.68
CA PHE A 12 -30.40 10.85 46.66
C PHE A 12 -29.60 10.41 45.43
N MET A 13 -29.93 9.23 44.90
CA MET A 13 -29.58 8.85 43.52
C MET A 13 -30.80 8.22 42.87
N CYS A 14 -31.83 9.04 42.72
CA CYS A 14 -32.95 8.78 41.84
C CYS A 14 -33.15 10.04 41.00
N LEU A 15 -33.06 9.84 39.68
CA LEU A 15 -33.51 10.74 38.60
C LEU A 15 -32.72 12.01 38.32
N SER A 16 -31.74 11.87 37.42
CA SER A 16 -31.64 12.70 36.22
C SER A 16 -30.97 11.81 35.14
N LEU A 17 -31.72 11.27 34.16
CA LEU A 17 -31.96 11.91 32.87
C LEU A 17 -30.70 12.54 32.28
N ALA A 18 -29.85 11.68 31.72
CA ALA A 18 -29.18 11.91 30.44
C ALA A 18 -29.37 10.59 29.67
N ALA A 19 -30.50 10.45 28.97
CA ALA A 19 -30.51 10.55 27.52
C ALA A 19 -29.44 9.63 26.89
N CYS A 20 -29.90 8.53 26.29
CA CYS A 20 -29.15 7.76 25.31
C CYS A 20 -28.54 8.73 24.30
N GLY A 21 -27.24 8.97 24.41
CA GLY A 21 -26.46 9.55 23.33
C GLY A 21 -26.00 8.41 22.45
N ASN A 22 -26.88 7.90 21.58
CA ASN A 22 -26.42 7.45 20.27
C ASN A 22 -25.94 8.72 19.57
N THR A 23 -24.70 9.14 19.86
CA THR A 23 -23.94 9.91 18.88
C THR A 23 -23.29 8.86 17.98
N GLU A 24 -24.12 8.22 17.15
CA GLU A 24 -23.70 8.03 15.77
C GLU A 24 -23.39 9.44 15.31
N SER A 25 -22.10 9.80 15.27
CA SER A 25 -21.67 10.89 14.42
C SER A 25 -21.89 10.40 13.00
N ASP A 26 -23.15 10.36 12.58
CA ASP A 26 -23.51 10.48 11.19
C ASP A 26 -23.05 11.89 10.81
N ASP A 27 -21.75 12.00 10.54
CA ASP A 27 -21.19 12.98 9.62
C ASP A 27 -21.85 12.68 8.27
N THR A 28 -23.14 12.98 8.19
CA THR A 28 -23.89 13.03 6.94
C THR A 28 -23.34 14.23 6.20
N GLN A 29 -22.20 14.01 5.56
CA GLN A 29 -21.69 14.90 4.53
C GLN A 29 -22.86 15.09 3.57
N SER A 30 -23.37 16.32 3.48
CA SER A 30 -24.63 16.61 2.79
C SER A 30 -24.62 16.01 1.38
N GLY A 31 -25.59 15.15 1.08
CA GLY A 31 -25.70 14.47 -0.22
C GLY A 31 -25.18 13.03 -0.25
N TYR A 32 -24.62 12.53 0.85
CA TYR A 32 -24.24 11.12 0.98
C TYR A 32 -25.22 10.34 1.85
N GLU A 33 -25.50 9.10 1.44
CA GLU A 33 -26.27 8.12 2.19
C GLU A 33 -25.37 6.97 2.65
N THR A 34 -25.61 6.46 3.85
CA THR A 34 -24.86 5.29 4.36
C THR A 34 -25.25 4.05 3.56
N VAL A 35 -24.24 3.35 3.02
CA VAL A 35 -24.44 2.06 2.38
C VAL A 35 -24.78 1.03 3.45
N MET A 36 -25.88 0.31 3.27
CA MET A 36 -26.36 -0.73 4.19
C MET A 36 -26.30 -2.13 3.58
N ASP A 37 -26.29 -2.22 2.26
CA ASP A 37 -26.22 -3.47 1.54
C ASP A 37 -24.77 -3.76 1.17
N MET A 38 -24.25 -4.89 1.62
CA MET A 38 -22.87 -5.30 1.38
C MET A 38 -22.68 -5.74 -0.08
N GLU A 39 -23.69 -6.42 -0.67
CA GLU A 39 -23.67 -6.87 -2.07
C GLU A 39 -23.65 -5.69 -3.04
N PHE A 40 -24.15 -4.52 -2.63
CA PHE A 40 -24.08 -3.30 -3.44
C PHE A 40 -22.64 -2.85 -3.70
N LEU A 41 -21.72 -3.14 -2.78
CA LEU A 41 -20.32 -2.74 -2.92
C LEU A 41 -19.52 -3.68 -3.81
N ASP A 42 -20.04 -4.87 -4.13
CA ASP A 42 -19.32 -5.88 -4.90
C ASP A 42 -18.82 -5.33 -6.24
N GLY A 43 -17.61 -5.74 -6.59
CA GLY A 43 -16.94 -5.28 -7.81
C GLY A 43 -15.87 -4.24 -7.53
N MET A 44 -15.41 -3.62 -8.61
CA MET A 44 -14.24 -2.77 -8.63
C MET A 44 -14.62 -1.29 -8.57
N TRP A 45 -13.89 -0.56 -7.75
CA TRP A 45 -14.00 0.88 -7.58
C TRP A 45 -12.62 1.51 -7.76
N SER A 46 -12.53 2.64 -8.46
CA SER A 46 -11.24 3.28 -8.72
C SER A 46 -11.25 4.80 -8.59
N ILE A 47 -10.05 5.35 -8.45
CA ILE A 47 -9.75 6.78 -8.63
C ILE A 47 -8.92 6.89 -9.90
N ASP A 48 -9.58 7.29 -10.99
CA ASP A 48 -8.99 7.44 -12.32
C ASP A 48 -8.19 6.20 -12.78
N GLY A 49 -8.65 4.99 -12.40
CA GLY A 49 -8.00 3.71 -12.72
C GLY A 49 -6.68 3.43 -11.99
N THR A 50 -6.27 4.28 -11.04
CA THR A 50 -4.95 4.20 -10.39
C THR A 50 -5.01 3.60 -8.98
N ALA A 51 -5.66 4.28 -8.04
CA ALA A 51 -6.02 3.67 -6.77
C ALA A 51 -7.28 2.81 -7.00
N LYS A 52 -7.26 1.57 -6.51
CA LYS A 52 -8.28 0.57 -6.78
C LYS A 52 -8.76 -0.06 -5.47
N LEU A 53 -10.06 -0.29 -5.36
CA LEU A 53 -10.72 -0.90 -4.21
C LEU A 53 -11.74 -1.90 -4.74
N TYR A 54 -11.53 -3.17 -4.42
CA TYR A 54 -12.40 -4.27 -4.82
C TYR A 54 -13.11 -4.85 -3.60
N PHE A 55 -14.38 -5.20 -3.77
CA PHE A 55 -15.15 -5.92 -2.75
C PHE A 55 -15.70 -7.24 -3.29
N ASP A 56 -15.66 -8.26 -2.44
CA ASP A 56 -16.35 -9.52 -2.64
C ASP A 56 -17.08 -9.88 -1.34
N SER A 57 -18.37 -9.61 -1.30
CA SER A 57 -19.24 -9.90 -0.17
C SER A 57 -19.50 -11.39 0.03
N THR A 58 -19.34 -12.20 -1.03
CA THR A 58 -19.55 -13.66 -0.97
C THR A 58 -18.38 -14.34 -0.26
N GLU A 59 -17.16 -13.95 -0.61
CA GLU A 59 -15.93 -14.46 -0.01
C GLU A 59 -15.49 -13.66 1.24
N GLY A 60 -16.18 -12.55 1.54
CA GLY A 60 -15.98 -11.75 2.76
C GLY A 60 -14.65 -11.01 2.79
N PHE A 61 -14.19 -10.51 1.65
CA PHE A 61 -12.93 -9.75 1.58
C PHE A 61 -13.03 -8.50 0.73
N TYR A 62 -12.07 -7.62 0.95
CA TYR A 62 -11.77 -6.52 0.04
C TYR A 62 -10.29 -6.58 -0.34
N ALA A 63 -9.96 -6.04 -1.50
CA ALA A 63 -8.58 -5.75 -1.90
C ALA A 63 -8.44 -4.26 -2.15
N TYR A 64 -7.34 -3.67 -1.69
CA TYR A 64 -7.04 -2.27 -1.93
C TYR A 64 -5.64 -2.12 -2.51
N ARG A 65 -5.49 -1.21 -3.46
CA ARG A 65 -4.21 -0.81 -4.01
C ARG A 65 -4.16 0.70 -4.19
N THR A 66 -3.12 1.31 -3.65
CA THR A 66 -2.82 2.74 -3.77
C THR A 66 -2.32 3.08 -5.17
N ARG A 67 -2.26 4.37 -5.48
CA ARG A 67 -1.71 4.90 -6.73
C ARG A 67 -0.21 4.57 -6.93
N TRP A 68 0.54 4.34 -5.85
CA TRP A 68 1.95 3.94 -5.90
C TRP A 68 2.16 2.43 -5.73
N GLY A 69 1.09 1.64 -5.82
CA GLY A 69 1.16 0.19 -5.88
C GLY A 69 1.13 -0.54 -4.53
N LEU A 70 1.30 0.16 -3.40
CA LEU A 70 1.08 -0.43 -2.07
C LEU A 70 -0.34 -0.96 -1.97
N GLY A 71 -0.51 -2.20 -1.54
CA GLY A 71 -1.83 -2.80 -1.45
C GLY A 71 -1.83 -4.26 -1.06
N GLY A 72 -3.00 -4.74 -0.65
CA GLY A 72 -3.21 -6.11 -0.23
C GLY A 72 -4.68 -6.41 0.03
N ARG A 73 -4.91 -7.53 0.72
CA ARG A 73 -6.24 -8.03 1.08
C ARG A 73 -6.58 -7.71 2.53
N GLY A 74 -7.86 -7.49 2.81
CA GLY A 74 -8.40 -7.40 4.17
C GLY A 74 -9.79 -8.00 4.27
N GLU A 75 -10.29 -8.11 5.50
CA GLU A 75 -11.62 -8.64 5.79
C GLU A 75 -12.70 -7.60 5.45
N PHE A 76 -13.79 -8.09 4.85
CA PHE A 76 -14.97 -7.31 4.53
C PHE A 76 -16.17 -7.99 5.20
N GLU A 77 -16.82 -7.29 6.12
CA GLU A 77 -17.86 -7.88 6.96
C GLU A 77 -18.99 -6.91 7.30
N LEU A 78 -20.12 -7.46 7.72
CA LEU A 78 -21.19 -6.68 8.33
C LEU A 78 -20.92 -6.47 9.81
N SER A 79 -21.00 -5.22 10.25
CA SER A 79 -20.95 -4.88 11.67
C SER A 79 -22.10 -5.53 12.44
N GLU A 80 -21.80 -6.30 13.48
CA GLU A 80 -22.81 -6.88 14.35
C GLU A 80 -23.68 -5.81 15.05
N ALA A 81 -23.12 -4.63 15.32
CA ALA A 81 -23.79 -3.57 16.05
C ALA A 81 -24.71 -2.72 15.17
N SER A 82 -24.31 -2.45 13.92
CA SER A 82 -24.99 -1.51 13.03
C SER A 82 -25.59 -2.15 11.78
N GLY A 83 -25.20 -3.38 11.44
CA GLY A 83 -25.55 -4.04 10.18
C GLY A 83 -24.96 -3.35 8.94
N ARG A 84 -23.99 -2.45 9.11
CA ARG A 84 -23.32 -1.74 8.01
C ARG A 84 -22.17 -2.59 7.47
N PRO A 85 -21.92 -2.60 6.14
CA PRO A 85 -20.69 -3.13 5.56
C PRO A 85 -19.47 -2.33 6.04
N MET A 86 -18.44 -3.03 6.51
CA MET A 86 -17.27 -2.45 7.14
C MET A 86 -15.98 -3.16 6.74
N ILE A 87 -14.90 -2.38 6.70
CA ILE A 87 -13.53 -2.89 6.51
C ILE A 87 -12.59 -2.32 7.57
N PHE A 88 -11.58 -3.11 7.94
CA PHE A 88 -10.42 -2.63 8.68
C PHE A 88 -9.25 -2.44 7.71
N PHE A 89 -8.76 -1.21 7.62
CA PHE A 89 -7.62 -0.83 6.79
C PHE A 89 -6.59 -0.08 7.63
N ASN A 90 -5.38 -0.64 7.74
CA ASN A 90 -4.25 -0.08 8.49
C ASN A 90 -4.61 0.41 9.90
N GLY A 91 -5.28 -0.44 10.68
CA GLY A 91 -5.76 -0.18 12.04
C GLY A 91 -6.94 0.78 12.14
N LEU A 92 -7.52 1.19 11.01
CA LEU A 92 -8.64 2.13 10.94
C LEU A 92 -9.89 1.43 10.40
N LEU A 93 -11.01 1.68 11.06
CA LEU A 93 -12.29 1.07 10.73
C LEU A 93 -13.08 2.00 9.81
N TYR A 94 -13.64 1.46 8.72
CA TYR A 94 -14.40 2.23 7.74
C TYR A 94 -15.80 1.66 7.54
N ASN A 95 -16.77 2.56 7.41
CA ASN A 95 -18.04 2.28 6.74
C ASN A 95 -18.07 3.07 5.41
N PHE A 96 -19.09 2.82 4.59
CA PHE A 96 -19.17 3.43 3.27
C PHE A 96 -20.37 4.36 3.13
N LEU A 97 -20.13 5.47 2.46
CA LEU A 97 -21.12 6.46 2.11
C LEU A 97 -21.21 6.54 0.57
N LEU A 98 -22.40 6.64 0.02
CA LEU A 98 -22.65 6.75 -1.41
C LEU A 98 -23.39 8.05 -1.71
N ARG A 99 -22.91 8.77 -2.72
CA ARG A 99 -23.61 9.94 -3.27
C ARG A 99 -24.55 9.51 -4.40
N ASP A 100 -25.59 10.31 -4.63
CA ASP A 100 -26.61 10.07 -5.66
C ASP A 100 -26.05 9.92 -7.10
N ASP A 101 -24.88 10.48 -7.38
CA ASP A 101 -24.16 10.35 -8.65
C ASP A 101 -23.21 9.14 -8.74
N GLY A 102 -23.23 8.24 -7.75
CA GLY A 102 -22.46 6.99 -7.76
C GLY A 102 -21.06 7.10 -7.17
N VAL A 103 -20.70 8.24 -6.56
CA VAL A 103 -19.41 8.37 -5.85
C VAL A 103 -19.45 7.66 -4.50
N LEU A 104 -18.56 6.68 -4.33
CA LEU A 104 -18.33 5.95 -3.09
C LEU A 104 -17.27 6.66 -2.25
N LEU A 105 -17.53 6.76 -0.94
CA LEU A 105 -16.65 7.42 0.01
C LEU A 105 -16.42 6.51 1.23
N PRO A 106 -15.18 6.05 1.47
CA PRO A 106 -14.81 5.42 2.73
C PRO A 106 -14.84 6.45 3.87
N ASN A 107 -15.71 6.21 4.83
CA ASN A 107 -15.90 7.05 6.01
C ASN A 107 -15.24 6.39 7.23
N ARG A 108 -14.27 7.07 7.83
CA ARG A 108 -13.49 6.55 8.94
C ARG A 108 -14.27 6.68 10.23
N ASN A 109 -14.34 5.59 10.98
CA ASN A 109 -14.88 5.55 12.33
C ASN A 109 -13.75 5.77 13.34
N GLY A 110 -13.71 6.95 13.94
CA GLY A 110 -12.73 7.30 14.97
C GLY A 110 -11.47 8.00 14.45
N GLU A 111 -10.46 8.05 15.32
CA GLU A 111 -9.19 8.74 15.10
C GLU A 111 -8.03 7.76 14.98
N GLY A 112 -7.02 8.14 14.21
CA GLY A 112 -5.75 7.44 14.08
C GLY A 112 -4.87 8.08 13.01
N SER A 113 -3.61 7.66 12.96
CA SER A 113 -2.55 8.34 12.19
C SER A 113 -1.93 7.52 11.05
N GLY A 114 -2.33 6.27 10.88
CA GLY A 114 -1.83 5.44 9.76
C GLY A 114 -2.28 5.95 8.40
N LEU A 115 -1.69 5.40 7.33
CA LEU A 115 -2.21 5.55 5.96
C LEU A 115 -3.74 5.38 5.95
N THR A 116 -4.43 6.31 5.31
CA THR A 116 -5.89 6.39 5.35
C THR A 116 -6.46 6.52 3.95
N ILE A 117 -7.60 5.85 3.75
CA ILE A 117 -8.45 5.99 2.57
C ILE A 117 -9.66 6.90 2.85
N HIS A 118 -9.68 7.57 4.01
CA HIS A 118 -10.79 8.41 4.42
C HIS A 118 -11.01 9.54 3.42
N ARG A 119 -12.24 9.67 2.92
CA ARG A 119 -12.67 10.72 1.97
C ARG A 119 -12.02 10.65 0.59
N ASN A 120 -11.32 9.56 0.28
CA ASN A 120 -11.08 9.24 -1.11
C ASN A 120 -12.44 9.01 -1.80
N THR A 121 -12.57 9.48 -3.03
CA THR A 121 -13.82 9.37 -3.80
C THR A 121 -13.60 8.39 -4.93
N PHE A 122 -14.24 7.24 -4.85
CA PHE A 122 -14.15 6.20 -5.85
C PHE A 122 -15.40 6.18 -6.74
N LEU A 123 -15.22 5.78 -7.98
CA LEU A 123 -16.30 5.45 -8.91
C LEU A 123 -16.23 3.96 -9.23
N HIS A 124 -17.39 3.37 -9.50
CA HIS A 124 -17.44 2.00 -10.02
C HIS A 124 -16.68 1.94 -11.35
N ASP A 125 -15.82 0.94 -11.51
CA ASP A 125 -14.88 0.84 -12.62
C ASP A 125 -14.79 -0.59 -13.13
N ASP A 126 -15.56 -0.89 -14.18
CA ASP A 126 -15.59 -2.21 -14.83
C ASP A 126 -14.33 -2.52 -15.66
N GLU A 127 -13.46 -1.53 -15.88
CA GLU A 127 -12.24 -1.68 -16.69
C GLU A 127 -11.00 -1.89 -15.82
N ALA A 128 -11.03 -1.42 -14.56
CA ALA A 128 -9.93 -1.61 -13.63
C ALA A 128 -9.84 -3.05 -13.12
N GLU A 129 -8.60 -3.54 -12.98
CA GLU A 129 -8.30 -4.83 -12.38
C GLU A 129 -7.29 -4.68 -11.24
N ILE A 130 -7.50 -5.45 -10.17
CA ILE A 130 -6.50 -5.70 -9.13
C ILE A 130 -5.98 -7.11 -9.35
N VAL A 131 -4.70 -7.21 -9.67
CA VAL A 131 -3.99 -8.48 -9.72
C VAL A 131 -3.55 -8.82 -8.31
N GLU A 132 -4.13 -9.87 -7.75
CA GLU A 132 -3.69 -10.46 -6.49
C GLU A 132 -2.47 -11.34 -6.74
N TRP A 133 -1.39 -11.10 -5.99
CA TRP A 133 -0.20 -11.93 -6.03
C TRP A 133 -0.24 -12.93 -4.89
N ASP A 134 -0.15 -14.21 -5.22
CA ASP A 134 0.17 -15.23 -4.23
C ASP A 134 1.58 -14.97 -3.68
N ILE A 135 1.80 -15.30 -2.40
CA ILE A 135 3.10 -15.08 -1.77
C ILE A 135 4.26 -15.78 -2.51
N SER A 136 3.98 -16.91 -3.14
CA SER A 136 4.96 -17.66 -3.95
C SER A 136 5.30 -16.97 -5.27
N ASN A 137 4.49 -16.02 -5.76
CA ASN A 137 4.82 -15.23 -6.94
C ASN A 137 6.07 -14.36 -6.69
N TRP A 138 6.38 -14.05 -5.44
CA TRP A 138 7.55 -13.26 -5.08
C TRP A 138 8.86 -14.04 -5.08
N ASP A 139 8.82 -15.38 -5.11
CA ASP A 139 10.03 -16.20 -5.03
C ASP A 139 11.03 -15.90 -6.16
N GLY A 140 12.30 -15.87 -5.78
CA GLY A 140 13.42 -15.71 -6.70
C GLY A 140 14.13 -14.37 -6.57
N MET A 141 14.93 -14.06 -7.59
CA MET A 141 15.80 -12.90 -7.63
C MET A 141 15.13 -11.74 -8.38
N TRP A 142 15.34 -10.53 -7.88
CA TRP A 142 14.78 -9.29 -8.40
C TRP A 142 15.88 -8.22 -8.41
N GLN A 143 16.06 -7.51 -9.51
CA GLN A 143 17.16 -6.55 -9.64
C GLN A 143 16.70 -5.25 -10.30
N ASN A 144 17.17 -4.11 -9.77
CA ASN A 144 16.93 -2.79 -10.37
C ASN A 144 18.02 -2.44 -11.41
N ALA A 145 17.88 -1.28 -12.05
CA ALA A 145 18.83 -0.82 -13.09
C ALA A 145 20.28 -0.68 -12.59
N LEU A 146 20.49 -0.37 -11.31
CA LEU A 146 21.82 -0.22 -10.73
C LEU A 146 22.50 -1.56 -10.44
N GLY A 147 21.76 -2.65 -10.48
CA GLY A 147 22.24 -3.98 -10.10
C GLY A 147 22.04 -4.31 -8.62
N GLU A 148 21.31 -3.48 -7.87
CA GLU A 148 20.91 -3.79 -6.51
C GLU A 148 19.85 -4.89 -6.54
N THR A 149 20.04 -5.91 -5.70
CA THR A 149 19.32 -7.17 -5.85
C THR A 149 18.64 -7.59 -4.56
N ILE A 150 17.41 -8.05 -4.69
CA ILE A 150 16.62 -8.66 -3.62
C ILE A 150 16.31 -10.11 -4.03
N VAL A 151 16.61 -11.06 -3.16
CA VAL A 151 16.23 -12.47 -3.31
C VAL A 151 15.19 -12.81 -2.28
N ILE A 152 14.02 -13.27 -2.72
CA ILE A 152 12.90 -13.61 -1.85
C ILE A 152 12.72 -15.12 -1.77
N ASN A 153 12.49 -15.61 -0.55
CA ASN A 153 12.08 -16.97 -0.27
C ASN A 153 10.84 -16.97 0.63
N SER A 154 9.68 -17.07 -0.01
CA SER A 154 8.35 -17.11 0.62
C SER A 154 8.17 -18.31 1.52
N SER A 155 8.80 -19.45 1.21
CA SER A 155 8.73 -20.67 2.05
C SER A 155 9.44 -20.48 3.39
N LEU A 156 10.45 -19.61 3.44
CA LEU A 156 11.15 -19.23 4.66
C LEU A 156 10.59 -17.95 5.29
N MET A 157 9.75 -17.19 4.58
CA MET A 157 9.38 -15.82 4.92
C MET A 157 10.62 -14.94 5.15
N GLN A 158 11.61 -15.07 4.27
CA GLN A 158 12.89 -14.36 4.35
C GLN A 158 13.26 -13.72 3.02
N TYR A 159 14.13 -12.72 3.09
CA TYR A 159 14.78 -12.13 1.92
C TYR A 159 16.27 -11.90 2.17
N ILE A 160 17.03 -11.75 1.09
CA ILE A 160 18.40 -11.23 1.08
C ILE A 160 18.39 -9.97 0.21
N ALA A 161 19.04 -8.89 0.65
CA ALA A 161 19.17 -7.66 -0.12
C ALA A 161 20.65 -7.27 -0.22
N CYS A 162 21.12 -6.94 -1.43
CA CYS A 162 22.51 -6.62 -1.73
C CYS A 162 22.64 -5.39 -2.63
N SER A 163 23.56 -4.50 -2.25
CA SER A 163 24.08 -3.36 -3.02
C SER A 163 25.63 -3.39 -2.94
N PRO A 164 26.35 -2.46 -3.58
CA PRO A 164 27.82 -2.40 -3.54
C PRO A 164 28.44 -2.36 -2.14
N ASP A 165 27.78 -1.73 -1.18
CA ASP A 165 28.26 -1.52 0.18
C ASP A 165 27.29 -1.98 1.27
N TYR A 166 26.15 -2.55 0.87
CA TYR A 166 25.14 -3.11 1.76
C TYR A 166 24.85 -4.57 1.43
N SER A 167 24.80 -5.44 2.44
CA SER A 167 24.27 -6.78 2.29
C SER A 167 23.62 -7.22 3.58
N MET A 168 22.39 -7.70 3.50
CA MET A 168 21.66 -8.23 4.64
C MET A 168 20.76 -9.40 4.27
N SER A 169 20.38 -10.16 5.28
CA SER A 169 19.20 -11.03 5.24
C SER A 169 18.17 -10.49 6.23
N GLY A 170 16.89 -10.60 5.89
CA GLY A 170 15.79 -10.15 6.72
C GLY A 170 14.55 -11.03 6.62
N THR A 171 13.55 -10.69 7.44
CA THR A 171 12.24 -11.37 7.45
C THR A 171 11.22 -10.60 6.63
N MET A 172 10.26 -11.30 6.05
CA MET A 172 9.07 -10.71 5.45
C MET A 172 7.80 -11.08 6.21
N ASN A 173 6.76 -10.29 6.04
CA ASN A 173 5.43 -10.59 6.57
C ASN A 173 4.35 -9.92 5.71
N ASP A 174 3.11 -10.37 5.86
CA ASP A 174 1.93 -9.68 5.34
C ASP A 174 1.32 -8.86 6.49
N GLU A 175 1.14 -7.56 6.26
CA GLU A 175 0.50 -6.69 7.25
C GLU A 175 -1.00 -6.99 7.36
N GLY A 176 -1.60 -7.61 6.34
CA GLY A 176 -3.04 -7.76 6.22
C GLY A 176 -3.72 -6.40 6.05
N GLU A 177 -5.03 -6.35 6.35
CA GLU A 177 -5.81 -5.10 6.39
C GLU A 177 -5.60 -4.19 5.16
N GLY A 178 -5.46 -4.80 3.97
CA GLY A 178 -5.30 -4.07 2.71
C GLY A 178 -3.92 -3.46 2.46
N MET A 179 -2.92 -3.70 3.31
CA MET A 179 -1.58 -3.11 3.22
C MET A 179 -0.57 -4.00 2.46
N GLY A 180 -0.74 -5.32 2.56
CA GLY A 180 0.04 -6.30 1.80
C GLY A 180 1.40 -6.68 2.38
N LEU A 181 2.21 -7.33 1.54
CA LEU A 181 3.52 -7.87 1.91
C LEU A 181 4.57 -6.79 2.06
N TYR A 182 5.45 -6.96 3.05
CA TYR A 182 6.59 -6.09 3.27
C TYR A 182 7.86 -6.85 3.67
N LEU A 183 9.00 -6.26 3.38
CA LEU A 183 10.31 -6.63 3.89
C LEU A 183 10.57 -5.85 5.18
N TYR A 184 10.98 -6.54 6.24
CA TYR A 184 11.41 -5.87 7.47
C TYR A 184 12.88 -5.49 7.35
N ASP A 185 13.15 -4.19 7.28
CA ASP A 185 14.50 -3.65 7.11
C ASP A 185 14.73 -2.52 8.13
N ASN A 186 15.77 -2.67 8.94
CA ASN A 186 16.22 -1.68 9.92
C ASN A 186 15.12 -1.05 10.81
N GLY A 187 14.09 -1.83 11.17
CA GLY A 187 12.97 -1.34 11.99
C GLY A 187 11.86 -0.66 11.22
N THR A 188 11.93 -0.68 9.89
CA THR A 188 10.94 -0.13 8.96
C THR A 188 10.34 -1.24 8.10
N ARG A 189 9.21 -0.92 7.46
CA ARG A 189 8.51 -1.81 6.54
C ARG A 189 8.71 -1.29 5.12
N ALA A 190 9.37 -2.08 4.29
CA ALA A 190 9.46 -1.83 2.86
C ALA A 190 8.36 -2.63 2.16
N TYR A 191 7.23 -1.98 1.86
CA TYR A 191 6.11 -2.64 1.20
C TYR A 191 6.46 -2.98 -0.25
N LEU A 192 6.18 -4.22 -0.64
CA LEU A 192 6.33 -4.70 -2.01
C LEU A 192 5.14 -4.20 -2.82
N CYS A 193 5.41 -3.30 -3.78
CA CYS A 193 4.39 -2.67 -4.61
C CYS A 193 4.46 -3.28 -6.03
N PRO A 194 3.70 -4.35 -6.32
CA PRO A 194 3.82 -5.08 -7.58
C PRO A 194 3.36 -4.26 -8.78
N GLY A 195 3.97 -4.52 -9.94
CA GLY A 195 3.40 -4.18 -11.24
C GLY A 195 2.16 -5.05 -11.54
N ASP A 196 1.34 -4.60 -12.49
CA ASP A 196 0.10 -5.30 -12.87
C ASP A 196 0.41 -6.65 -13.54
N ASP A 197 1.58 -6.78 -14.17
CA ASP A 197 1.94 -7.92 -15.00
C ASP A 197 2.61 -9.11 -14.28
N GLY A 198 2.91 -9.00 -12.99
CA GLY A 198 3.56 -10.09 -12.26
C GLY A 198 5.09 -10.09 -12.30
N ASN A 199 5.75 -9.15 -12.99
CA ASN A 199 7.18 -9.27 -13.31
C ASN A 199 8.08 -8.14 -12.81
N SER A 200 7.50 -7.21 -12.06
CA SER A 200 8.20 -6.06 -11.53
C SER A 200 7.60 -5.59 -10.22
N PHE A 201 8.35 -4.84 -9.43
CA PHE A 201 7.83 -4.11 -8.27
C PHE A 201 8.70 -2.90 -7.90
N THR A 202 8.14 -2.01 -7.10
CA THR A 202 8.87 -0.97 -6.37
C THR A 202 8.77 -1.22 -4.86
N LEU A 203 9.71 -0.67 -4.09
CA LEU A 203 9.58 -0.58 -2.65
C LEU A 203 8.95 0.76 -2.26
N SER A 204 8.13 0.75 -1.23
CA SER A 204 7.55 1.97 -0.67
C SER A 204 7.37 1.85 0.84
N ALA A 205 7.39 2.98 1.53
CA ALA A 205 6.87 3.09 2.89
C ALA A 205 5.33 3.18 2.85
N GLU A 206 4.70 3.66 3.94
CA GLU A 206 3.26 3.97 3.92
C GLU A 206 2.88 5.14 2.98
N ARG A 207 3.87 5.89 2.47
CA ARG A 207 3.68 7.00 1.54
C ARG A 207 4.53 6.76 0.30
N PHE A 208 4.02 7.24 -0.83
CA PHE A 208 4.79 7.36 -2.06
C PHE A 208 6.08 8.17 -1.83
N GLY A 209 7.05 7.97 -2.70
CA GLY A 209 8.39 8.53 -2.55
C GLY A 209 9.44 7.45 -2.40
N ARG A 210 10.66 7.90 -2.16
CA ARG A 210 11.81 7.05 -1.80
C ARG A 210 11.47 6.20 -0.58
N TYR A 211 11.80 4.91 -0.61
CA TYR A 211 11.50 4.02 0.52
C TYR A 211 12.41 4.29 1.72
N GLY A 212 13.72 4.51 1.50
CA GLY A 212 14.72 4.67 2.55
C GLY A 212 15.65 5.87 2.33
N ASP A 213 16.23 6.38 3.43
CA ASP A 213 17.18 7.51 3.41
C ASP A 213 18.63 7.06 3.12
N ASP A 214 18.90 5.76 3.08
CA ASP A 214 20.23 5.15 2.94
C ASP A 214 20.69 5.01 1.49
N GLN A 215 19.88 5.52 0.56
CA GLN A 215 20.15 5.62 -0.87
C GLN A 215 20.19 4.30 -1.64
N HIS A 216 19.68 3.22 -1.05
CA HIS A 216 19.61 1.91 -1.69
C HIS A 216 18.18 1.48 -1.96
N PHE A 217 18.07 0.56 -2.91
CA PHE A 217 16.86 -0.17 -3.24
C PHE A 217 15.70 0.70 -3.71
N ASP A 218 16.03 1.82 -4.36
CA ASP A 218 15.07 2.60 -5.13
C ASP A 218 14.90 2.03 -6.54
N GLY A 219 13.94 2.58 -7.28
CA GLY A 219 13.69 2.18 -8.66
C GLY A 219 12.74 1.00 -8.78
N VAL A 220 12.73 0.41 -9.98
CA VAL A 220 11.90 -0.73 -10.31
C VAL A 220 12.77 -1.97 -10.35
N PHE A 221 12.35 -3.00 -9.63
CA PHE A 221 12.99 -4.30 -9.59
C PHE A 221 12.33 -5.24 -10.56
N TYR A 222 13.12 -5.86 -11.43
CA TYR A 222 12.64 -6.80 -12.45
C TYR A 222 13.05 -8.23 -12.11
N ARG A 223 12.14 -9.16 -12.41
CA ARG A 223 12.33 -10.58 -12.13
C ARG A 223 13.57 -11.12 -12.83
N ASN A 224 14.32 -11.98 -12.14
CA ASN A 224 15.51 -12.68 -12.65
C ASN A 224 16.61 -11.77 -13.23
N ALA A 225 16.64 -10.48 -12.87
CA ALA A 225 17.48 -9.47 -13.51
C ALA A 225 17.29 -9.34 -15.03
N ASP A 226 16.14 -9.77 -15.55
CA ASP A 226 15.86 -9.74 -16.99
C ASP A 226 15.04 -8.52 -17.38
N PHE A 227 15.63 -7.35 -17.16
CA PHE A 227 15.00 -6.05 -17.43
C PHE A 227 14.40 -5.96 -18.84
N TYR A 228 15.14 -6.40 -19.87
CA TYR A 228 14.70 -6.31 -21.27
C TYR A 228 13.58 -7.30 -21.63
N ALA A 229 13.37 -8.36 -20.85
CA ALA A 229 12.25 -9.27 -21.07
C ALA A 229 10.91 -8.69 -20.57
N TYR A 230 10.95 -7.72 -19.66
CA TYR A 230 9.77 -7.21 -18.96
C TYR A 230 9.50 -5.72 -19.20
N THR A 231 10.30 -5.07 -20.05
CA THR A 231 10.16 -3.66 -20.39
C THR A 231 10.10 -3.47 -21.90
N ASP A 232 9.42 -2.40 -22.33
CA ASP A 232 9.55 -1.86 -23.69
C ASP A 232 10.30 -0.54 -23.62
N MET A 233 11.62 -0.65 -23.64
CA MET A 233 12.55 0.48 -23.50
C MET A 233 12.49 1.51 -24.61
N GLU A 234 11.92 1.17 -25.77
CA GLU A 234 11.72 2.16 -26.82
C GLU A 234 10.60 3.15 -26.45
N ASN A 235 9.67 2.72 -25.58
CA ASN A 235 8.53 3.50 -25.12
C ASN A 235 8.58 3.84 -23.62
N ALA A 236 9.64 3.43 -22.92
CA ALA A 236 9.82 3.76 -21.51
C ALA A 236 10.11 5.27 -21.35
N GLU A 237 9.45 5.91 -20.40
CA GLU A 237 9.58 7.35 -20.16
C GLU A 237 9.28 7.75 -18.73
N PHE A 238 9.93 8.84 -18.30
CA PHE A 238 9.52 9.60 -17.13
C PHE A 238 8.62 10.74 -17.58
N TYR A 239 7.50 10.96 -16.89
CA TYR A 239 6.54 11.97 -17.28
C TYR A 239 5.80 12.57 -16.08
N GLU A 240 5.29 13.79 -16.27
CA GLU A 240 4.31 14.42 -15.40
C GLU A 240 2.91 14.08 -15.91
N ASP A 241 2.01 13.66 -15.02
CA ASP A 241 0.63 13.35 -15.39
C ASP A 241 -0.14 14.63 -15.77
N GLU A 242 -1.08 14.52 -16.73
CA GLU A 242 -1.88 15.66 -17.23
C GLU A 242 -2.69 16.35 -16.12
N TYR A 243 -3.01 15.59 -15.06
CA TYR A 243 -3.78 16.06 -13.91
C TYR A 243 -2.92 16.60 -12.76
N SER A 244 -1.60 16.36 -12.81
CA SER A 244 -0.68 16.76 -11.75
C SER A 244 0.76 16.90 -12.25
N THR A 245 1.18 18.14 -12.49
CA THR A 245 2.60 18.52 -12.68
C THR A 245 3.41 18.44 -11.38
N PHE A 246 2.80 17.96 -10.29
CA PHE A 246 3.45 17.83 -9.00
C PHE A 246 4.05 16.43 -8.78
N TYR A 247 3.64 15.44 -9.57
CA TYR A 247 4.05 14.06 -9.39
C TYR A 247 4.72 13.53 -10.66
N ILE A 248 5.89 12.93 -10.48
CA ILE A 248 6.61 12.23 -11.54
C ILE A 248 6.19 10.76 -11.55
N TRP A 249 5.99 10.26 -12.75
CA TRP A 249 5.71 8.87 -13.06
C TRP A 249 6.81 8.28 -13.92
N TYR A 250 6.98 6.97 -13.80
CA TYR A 250 7.77 6.17 -14.72
C TYR A 250 6.86 5.16 -15.39
N TYR A 251 6.86 5.13 -16.72
CA TYR A 251 6.28 4.07 -17.52
C TYR A 251 7.43 3.27 -18.13
N ASP A 252 7.44 1.96 -17.93
CA ASP A 252 8.50 1.09 -18.45
C ASP A 252 8.16 0.45 -19.81
N GLY A 253 7.08 0.92 -20.44
CA GLY A 253 6.51 0.31 -21.64
C GLY A 253 5.45 -0.76 -21.34
N VAL A 254 5.27 -1.17 -20.08
CA VAL A 254 4.28 -2.17 -19.66
C VAL A 254 3.46 -1.67 -18.46
N ASN A 255 4.14 -1.28 -17.37
CA ASN A 255 3.60 -0.85 -16.10
C ASN A 255 3.92 0.62 -15.81
N ARG A 256 3.13 1.24 -14.91
CA ARG A 256 3.32 2.61 -14.44
C ARG A 256 3.63 2.65 -12.95
N TYR A 257 4.61 3.47 -12.56
CA TYR A 257 5.08 3.61 -11.19
C TYR A 257 5.08 5.09 -10.78
N LEU A 258 4.48 5.40 -9.64
CA LEU A 258 4.49 6.76 -9.10
C LEU A 258 5.77 6.95 -8.27
N LEU A 259 6.63 7.87 -8.69
CA LEU A 259 7.85 8.23 -7.97
C LEU A 259 7.54 9.19 -6.81
N GLY A 260 6.62 10.11 -7.01
CA GLY A 260 6.30 11.17 -6.05
C GLY A 260 6.71 12.56 -6.56
N ASN A 261 6.95 13.48 -5.63
CA ASN A 261 7.17 14.91 -5.92
C ASN A 261 8.59 15.40 -5.59
N ASP A 262 9.50 14.47 -5.28
CA ASP A 262 10.88 14.77 -4.89
C ASP A 262 11.87 14.48 -6.03
N TYR A 263 11.35 14.49 -7.27
CA TYR A 263 12.10 14.21 -8.49
C TYR A 263 11.83 15.27 -9.54
N THR A 264 12.87 15.59 -10.31
CA THR A 264 12.82 16.46 -11.48
C THR A 264 13.32 15.73 -12.72
N ILE A 265 12.58 15.83 -13.84
CA ILE A 265 13.01 15.25 -15.12
C ILE A 265 14.06 16.14 -15.77
N GLY A 266 15.23 15.58 -16.07
CA GLY A 266 16.35 16.24 -16.74
C GLY A 266 16.17 16.40 -18.25
N GLU A 267 17.07 17.16 -18.88
CA GLU A 267 17.07 17.33 -20.35
C GLU A 267 17.36 16.03 -21.12
N ASP A 268 17.94 15.04 -20.45
CA ASP A 268 18.20 13.71 -20.96
C ASP A 268 17.02 12.74 -20.79
N GLY A 269 15.91 13.21 -20.20
CA GLY A 269 14.70 12.43 -19.97
C GLY A 269 14.73 11.55 -18.74
N LEU A 270 15.78 11.61 -17.91
CA LEU A 270 15.90 10.83 -16.67
C LEU A 270 15.35 11.61 -15.46
N ALA A 271 14.84 10.90 -14.46
CA ALA A 271 14.37 11.51 -13.21
C ALA A 271 15.51 11.59 -12.18
N TYR A 272 15.76 12.79 -11.66
CA TYR A 272 16.77 13.09 -10.65
C TYR A 272 16.10 13.43 -9.33
N HIS A 273 16.53 12.78 -8.26
CA HIS A 273 16.05 13.09 -6.92
C HIS A 273 16.55 14.48 -6.50
N ASP A 274 15.66 15.32 -5.96
CA ASP A 274 15.92 16.74 -5.77
C ASP A 274 16.97 17.04 -4.67
N GLU A 275 17.10 16.16 -3.67
CA GLU A 275 18.01 16.40 -2.53
C GLU A 275 19.47 16.02 -2.81
N ASP A 276 19.70 14.87 -3.45
CA ASP A 276 21.05 14.31 -3.66
C ASP A 276 21.46 14.22 -5.14
N GLY A 277 20.53 14.47 -6.08
CA GLY A 277 20.79 14.41 -7.51
C GLY A 277 21.01 13.00 -8.05
N LEU A 278 20.65 11.95 -7.30
CA LEU A 278 20.73 10.58 -7.78
C LEU A 278 19.64 10.32 -8.81
N ILE A 279 19.98 9.53 -9.84
CA ILE A 279 19.03 9.14 -10.88
C ILE A 279 18.16 8.03 -10.33
N TYR A 280 16.83 8.12 -10.53
CA TYR A 280 15.92 7.03 -10.20
C TYR A 280 16.35 5.75 -10.94
N PRO A 281 16.55 4.60 -10.27
CA PRO A 281 17.04 3.36 -10.88
C PRO A 281 16.02 2.64 -11.80
N ALA A 282 15.56 3.32 -12.85
CA ALA A 282 14.68 2.78 -13.89
C ALA A 282 14.80 3.59 -15.20
N GLY A 283 14.36 3.06 -16.34
CA GLY A 283 14.39 3.78 -17.62
C GLY A 283 15.78 3.97 -18.24
N TRP A 284 16.82 3.40 -17.63
CA TRP A 284 18.18 3.35 -18.15
C TRP A 284 18.90 2.13 -17.55
N ILE A 285 20.03 1.74 -18.14
CA ILE A 285 20.94 0.71 -17.58
C ILE A 285 22.37 1.21 -17.75
N PRO A 286 23.22 1.20 -16.70
CA PRO A 286 24.65 1.49 -16.83
C PRO A 286 25.33 0.46 -17.75
N GLU A 287 26.47 0.82 -18.34
CA GLU A 287 27.23 -0.11 -19.21
C GLU A 287 27.63 -1.41 -18.47
N GLU A 288 27.95 -1.29 -17.18
CA GLU A 288 28.25 -2.40 -16.29
C GLU A 288 27.39 -2.27 -15.02
N PRO A 289 26.19 -2.90 -14.98
CA PRO A 289 25.40 -2.99 -13.77
C PRO A 289 26.15 -3.73 -12.68
N TYR A 290 25.85 -3.39 -11.42
CA TYR A 290 26.45 -4.07 -10.28
C TYR A 290 26.11 -5.58 -10.29
N ASP A 291 27.13 -6.41 -10.08
CA ASP A 291 26.97 -7.84 -9.83
C ASP A 291 27.33 -8.15 -8.37
N PRO A 292 26.35 -8.47 -7.50
CA PRO A 292 26.62 -8.76 -6.10
C PRO A 292 27.63 -9.91 -5.87
N ALA A 293 27.82 -10.81 -6.83
CA ALA A 293 28.82 -11.88 -6.70
C ALA A 293 30.26 -11.36 -6.66
N VAL A 294 30.52 -10.14 -7.12
CA VAL A 294 31.84 -9.50 -7.12
C VAL A 294 32.33 -9.22 -5.69
N ASP A 295 31.47 -8.69 -4.84
CA ASP A 295 31.85 -8.30 -3.46
C ASP A 295 31.46 -9.35 -2.42
N TRP A 296 30.32 -10.01 -2.62
CA TRP A 296 29.73 -10.92 -1.64
C TRP A 296 29.98 -12.41 -1.96
N GLY A 297 30.59 -12.69 -3.12
CA GLY A 297 30.97 -14.02 -3.57
C GLY A 297 29.82 -14.80 -4.23
N ALA A 298 30.15 -15.84 -5.00
CA ALA A 298 29.18 -16.54 -5.87
C ALA A 298 27.99 -17.20 -5.16
N ASN A 299 28.07 -17.44 -3.85
CA ASN A 299 27.00 -18.06 -3.05
C ASN A 299 26.24 -17.05 -2.19
N TRP A 300 26.32 -15.75 -2.49
CA TRP A 300 25.69 -14.70 -1.69
C TRP A 300 24.17 -14.93 -1.53
N MET A 301 23.51 -15.44 -2.59
CA MET A 301 22.07 -15.76 -2.60
C MET A 301 21.65 -16.90 -1.65
N ASP A 302 22.61 -17.65 -1.10
CA ASP A 302 22.37 -18.76 -0.17
C ASP A 302 22.64 -18.38 1.30
N SER A 303 22.95 -17.11 1.58
CA SER A 303 23.39 -16.62 2.89
C SER A 303 22.21 -16.27 3.81
N TRP A 304 21.36 -17.25 4.11
CA TRP A 304 20.12 -17.10 4.90
C TRP A 304 20.33 -17.06 6.43
N ASP A 305 21.51 -16.68 6.91
CA ASP A 305 21.87 -16.72 8.34
C ASP A 305 21.12 -15.65 9.16
N ILE A 306 19.88 -15.95 9.58
CA ILE A 306 19.05 -15.16 10.53
C ILE A 306 18.84 -15.95 11.82
#